data_AF-H2YN21-F1
#
_entry.id   AF-H2YN21-F1
#
_cell.length_a   1.000
_cell.length_b   1.000
_cell.length_c   1.000
_cell.angle_alpha   90.00
_cell.angle_beta   90.00
_cell.angle_gamma   90.00
#
_symmetry.space_group_name_H-M   'P 1'
#
loop_
_entity.id
_entity.type
_entity.pdbx_description
1 polymer ?
#
loop_
_entity_poly.entity_id
_entity_poly.type
_entity_poly.pdbx_seq_one_letter_code
_entity_poly.pdbx_strand_id
1 'polypeptide(L)'
;MFYNELSSTYDVIIDDVTPSLSGSRFAVSTIVSNLGNPPSPHTPPLVTSTTRWTINDEHAPTVFTTTELLWKQTNQSQASSYWQWRTVCYTSVDRNHKHSSDVKISMLVSTNTAQKKEMLLNPILRSYLRMDVLGGSSYWTSRVVFGSVGDGGYNATRYLYWVRHTT
;
A
#
# COMPACT_ATOMS: atom_id res chain seq x y z
N MET A 1 -12.47 -9.26 0.81
CA MET A 1 -12.28 -7.80 0.83
C MET A 1 -13.62 -7.18 0.55
N PHE A 2 -13.99 -6.13 1.29
CA PHE A 2 -15.30 -5.51 1.13
C PHE A 2 -15.25 -4.58 -0.08
N TYR A 3 -16.02 -4.92 -1.11
CA TYR A 3 -16.29 -4.03 -2.22
C TYR A 3 -17.60 -3.30 -1.93
N ASN A 4 -17.60 -1.99 -2.07
CA ASN A 4 -18.80 -1.17 -2.08
C ASN A 4 -18.78 -0.23 -3.30
N GLU A 5 -19.89 0.42 -3.55
CA GLU A 5 -20.08 1.32 -4.71
C GLU A 5 -19.14 2.55 -4.68
N LEU A 6 -18.55 2.84 -3.52
CA LEU A 6 -17.61 3.94 -3.32
C LEU A 6 -16.15 3.49 -3.42
N SER A 7 -15.90 2.22 -3.69
CA SER A 7 -14.55 1.65 -3.71
C SER A 7 -14.01 1.44 -5.12
N SER A 8 -12.76 1.80 -5.30
CA SER A 8 -11.95 1.54 -6.49
C SER A 8 -10.97 0.40 -6.24
N THR A 9 -10.82 -0.47 -7.24
CA THR A 9 -9.87 -1.59 -7.21
C THR A 9 -8.65 -1.24 -8.04
N TYR A 10 -7.47 -1.52 -7.50
CA TYR A 10 -6.19 -1.31 -8.17
C TYR A 10 -5.45 -2.64 -8.26
N ASP A 11 -5.25 -3.09 -9.49
CA ASP A 11 -4.43 -4.23 -9.81
C ASP A 11 -3.01 -3.77 -10.14
N VAL A 12 -2.02 -4.40 -9.52
CA VAL A 12 -0.61 -4.20 -9.81
C VAL A 12 -0.08 -5.49 -10.43
N ILE A 13 0.36 -5.39 -11.68
CA ILE A 13 1.00 -6.47 -12.42
C ILE A 13 2.43 -6.05 -12.72
N ILE A 14 3.38 -6.92 -12.37
CA ILE A 14 4.76 -6.84 -12.81
C ILE A 14 5.00 -8.10 -13.63
N ASP A 15 5.29 -7.93 -14.90
CA ASP A 15 5.41 -9.03 -15.86
C ASP A 15 6.69 -8.84 -16.67
N ASP A 16 7.53 -9.87 -16.65
CA ASP A 16 8.83 -9.98 -17.34
C ASP A 16 9.78 -8.76 -17.24
N VAL A 17 9.71 -8.03 -16.14
CA VAL A 17 10.68 -6.99 -15.78
C VAL A 17 12.00 -7.64 -15.37
N THR A 18 13.10 -7.19 -15.95
CA THR A 18 14.44 -7.67 -15.57
C THR A 18 14.92 -6.98 -14.29
N PRO A 19 15.12 -7.72 -13.19
CA PRO A 19 15.65 -7.13 -11.96
C PRO A 19 17.11 -6.75 -12.11
N SER A 20 17.52 -5.68 -11.43
CA SER A 20 18.90 -5.19 -11.48
C SER A 20 19.92 -6.08 -10.74
N LEU A 21 19.48 -6.85 -9.75
CA LEU A 21 20.32 -7.70 -8.92
C LEU A 21 19.66 -9.06 -8.68
N SER A 22 20.49 -10.10 -8.52
CA SER A 22 20.04 -11.41 -8.07
C SER A 22 19.45 -11.31 -6.66
N GLY A 23 18.18 -11.71 -6.50
CA GLY A 23 17.47 -11.60 -5.21
C GLY A 23 16.72 -10.29 -5.02
N SER A 24 16.61 -9.44 -6.04
CA SER A 24 15.75 -8.26 -5.99
C SER A 24 14.31 -8.62 -5.69
N ARG A 25 13.64 -7.75 -4.94
CA ARG A 25 12.20 -7.78 -4.67
C ARG A 25 11.58 -6.48 -5.13
N PHE A 26 10.34 -6.59 -5.58
CA PHE A 26 9.55 -5.44 -5.97
C PHE A 26 8.76 -4.91 -4.78
N ALA A 27 8.48 -3.61 -4.82
CA ALA A 27 7.66 -2.95 -3.85
C ALA A 27 6.82 -1.85 -4.50
N VAL A 28 5.62 -1.64 -3.98
CA VAL A 28 4.79 -0.49 -4.30
C VAL A 28 4.90 0.50 -3.16
N SER A 29 5.39 1.70 -3.46
CA SER A 29 5.36 2.82 -2.53
C SER A 29 4.09 3.62 -2.77
N THR A 30 3.33 3.91 -1.71
CA THR A 30 2.19 4.81 -1.80
C THR A 30 2.39 5.97 -0.86
N ILE A 31 2.03 7.16 -1.34
CA ILE A 31 2.12 8.39 -0.57
C ILE A 31 0.71 8.89 -0.32
N VAL A 32 0.48 9.34 0.91
CA VAL A 32 -0.78 9.87 1.36
C VAL A 32 -0.57 11.27 1.88
N SER A 33 -1.45 12.18 1.52
CA SER A 33 -1.48 13.54 2.03
C SER A 33 -2.72 13.75 2.89
N ASN A 34 -2.57 14.47 4.00
CA ASN A 34 -3.71 15.00 4.73
C ASN A 34 -3.83 16.49 4.37
N LEU A 35 -4.95 16.83 3.74
CA LEU A 35 -5.28 18.20 3.36
C LEU A 35 -5.98 18.86 4.55
N GLY A 36 -5.20 19.55 5.39
CA GLY A 36 -5.68 20.26 6.58
C GLY A 36 -4.52 20.85 7.37
N ASN A 37 -4.83 21.65 8.39
CA ASN A 37 -3.79 22.13 9.31
C ASN A 37 -3.08 20.92 9.90
N PRO A 38 -1.75 20.84 9.77
CA PRO A 38 -1.02 19.68 10.22
C PRO A 38 -1.17 19.68 11.75
N PRO A 39 -1.65 18.59 12.36
CA PRO A 39 -1.25 18.39 13.73
C PRO A 39 0.29 18.30 13.70
N SER A 40 0.95 18.84 14.74
CA SER A 40 2.41 18.94 14.90
C SER A 40 3.17 17.81 14.16
N PRO A 41 4.40 18.03 13.64
CA PRO A 41 5.20 16.97 13.00
C PRO A 41 5.41 15.69 13.85
N HIS A 42 5.04 15.73 15.14
CA HIS A 42 5.02 14.60 16.08
C HIS A 42 3.65 13.94 16.29
N THR A 43 2.59 14.44 15.67
CA THR A 43 1.27 13.82 15.75
C THR A 43 1.18 12.72 14.70
N PRO A 44 0.96 11.46 15.11
CA PRO A 44 0.78 10.37 14.16
C PRO A 44 -0.40 10.71 13.24
N PRO A 45 -0.35 10.28 11.96
CA PRO A 45 -1.52 10.40 11.11
C PRO A 45 -2.69 9.72 11.83
N LEU A 46 -3.91 10.24 11.68
CA LEU A 46 -5.12 9.62 12.26
C LEU A 46 -5.47 8.36 11.44
N VAL A 47 -4.50 7.45 11.38
CA VAL A 47 -4.49 6.25 10.56
C VAL A 47 -4.38 5.06 11.48
N THR A 48 -5.41 4.23 11.46
CA THR A 48 -5.39 2.96 12.19
C THR A 48 -5.08 1.86 11.19
N SER A 49 -3.99 1.12 11.43
CA SER A 49 -3.75 -0.15 10.74
C SER A 49 -4.45 -1.25 11.51
N THR A 50 -5.31 -2.02 10.86
CA THR A 50 -5.97 -3.18 11.48
C THR A 50 -5.79 -4.37 10.57
N THR A 51 -5.27 -5.46 11.14
CA THR A 51 -5.19 -6.74 10.46
C THR A 51 -6.34 -7.60 10.97
N ARG A 52 -7.24 -8.02 10.07
CA ARG A 52 -8.38 -8.88 10.38
C ARG A 52 -8.15 -10.26 9.76
N TRP A 53 -8.34 -11.30 10.57
CA TRP A 53 -8.42 -12.67 10.08
C TRP A 53 -9.85 -12.99 9.70
N THR A 54 -10.04 -13.47 8.47
CA THR A 54 -11.37 -13.78 7.94
C THR A 54 -11.75 -15.24 8.16
N ILE A 55 -10.79 -16.16 8.21
CA ILE A 55 -10.95 -17.60 8.50
C ILE A 55 -9.68 -18.10 9.20
N ASN A 56 -9.81 -18.91 10.24
CA ASN A 56 -8.68 -19.54 10.94
C ASN A 56 -8.33 -20.87 10.27
N ASP A 57 -7.74 -20.81 9.08
CA ASP A 57 -7.20 -21.97 8.37
C ASP A 57 -5.70 -22.08 8.69
N GLU A 58 -5.36 -23.11 9.45
CA GLU A 58 -4.00 -23.39 9.95
C GLU A 58 -2.99 -23.57 8.81
N HIS A 59 -3.45 -23.89 7.59
CA HIS A 59 -2.59 -24.21 6.45
C HIS A 59 -2.41 -23.07 5.42
N ALA A 60 -3.17 -21.97 5.50
CA ALA A 60 -3.05 -20.84 4.55
C ALA A 60 -3.39 -19.46 5.18
N PRO A 61 -2.74 -19.07 6.29
CA PRO A 61 -3.15 -17.91 7.09
C PRO A 61 -3.12 -16.57 6.33
N THR A 62 -2.21 -16.40 5.36
CA THR A 62 -2.03 -15.12 4.63
C THR A 62 -3.11 -14.86 3.58
N VAL A 63 -3.73 -15.89 3.02
CA VAL A 63 -4.84 -15.74 2.05
C VAL A 63 -6.10 -15.20 2.74
N PHE A 64 -6.27 -15.52 4.02
CA PHE A 64 -7.42 -15.11 4.84
C PHE A 64 -7.12 -13.89 5.72
N THR A 65 -5.92 -13.32 5.63
CA THR A 65 -5.56 -12.12 6.36
C THR A 65 -5.78 -10.89 5.48
N THR A 66 -6.66 -9.99 5.95
CA THR A 66 -6.87 -8.67 5.32
C THR A 66 -6.22 -7.60 6.19
N THR A 67 -5.39 -6.77 5.58
CA THR A 67 -4.87 -5.55 6.22
C THR A 67 -5.68 -4.36 5.73
N GLU A 68 -6.08 -3.53 6.68
CA GLU A 68 -6.82 -2.31 6.45
C GLU A 68 -6.04 -1.13 7.02
N LEU A 69 -6.05 -0.01 6.30
CA LEU A 69 -5.41 1.22 6.69
C LEU A 69 -6.49 2.30 6.57
N LEU A 70 -6.96 2.78 7.72
CA LEU A 70 -8.17 3.62 7.83
C LEU A 70 -7.79 5.06 8.13
N TRP A 71 -8.16 6.00 7.27
CA TRP A 71 -8.06 7.43 7.58
C TRP A 71 -9.31 7.90 8.29
N LYS A 72 -9.10 8.56 9.42
CA LYS A 72 -10.16 9.23 10.17
C LYS A 72 -10.05 10.73 9.96
N GLN A 73 -11.20 11.38 9.80
CA GLN A 73 -11.27 12.83 9.83
C GLN A 73 -11.28 13.31 11.29
N THR A 74 -10.56 14.39 11.58
CA THR A 74 -10.58 15.00 12.91
C THR A 74 -12.04 15.37 13.26
N ASN A 75 -12.56 14.85 14.37
CA ASN A 75 -13.94 15.02 14.87
C ASN A 75 -15.05 14.13 14.28
N GLN A 76 -14.72 13.04 13.58
CA GLN A 76 -15.72 12.03 13.19
C GLN A 76 -15.40 10.64 13.75
N SER A 77 -16.44 9.92 14.17
CA SER A 77 -16.32 8.53 14.67
C SER A 77 -16.17 7.50 13.55
N GLN A 78 -16.50 7.87 12.31
CA GLN A 78 -16.42 7.01 11.13
C GLN A 78 -15.15 7.29 10.32
N ALA A 79 -14.55 6.23 9.76
CA ALA A 79 -13.43 6.36 8.82
C ALA A 79 -13.93 6.99 7.52
N SER A 80 -13.24 8.04 7.05
CA SER A 80 -13.61 8.77 5.84
C SER A 80 -13.07 8.12 4.57
N SER A 81 -11.96 7.38 4.70
CA SER A 81 -11.39 6.59 3.61
C SER A 81 -10.61 5.40 4.15
N TYR A 82 -10.42 4.37 3.32
CA TYR A 82 -9.65 3.19 3.66
C TYR A 82 -8.82 2.68 2.50
N TRP A 83 -7.72 1.98 2.80
CA TRP A 83 -7.06 1.03 1.91
C TRP A 83 -7.17 -0.36 2.49
N GLN A 84 -7.51 -1.33 1.65
CA GLN A 84 -7.60 -2.73 2.04
C GLN A 84 -6.90 -3.62 1.03
N TRP A 85 -6.15 -4.59 1.53
CA TRP A 85 -5.54 -5.63 0.70
C TRP A 85 -5.40 -6.91 1.51
N ARG A 86 -5.20 -8.03 0.82
CA ARG A 86 -4.75 -9.27 1.47
C ARG A 86 -3.23 -9.27 1.59
N THR A 87 -2.69 -9.88 2.63
CA THR A 87 -1.23 -10.01 2.84
C THR A 87 -0.60 -11.07 1.94
N VAL A 88 -1.08 -11.16 0.70
CA VAL A 88 -0.72 -12.17 -0.29
C VAL A 88 -0.62 -11.55 -1.67
N CYS A 89 0.38 -11.96 -2.44
CA CYS A 89 0.51 -11.71 -3.87
C CYS A 89 0.60 -13.06 -4.59
N TYR A 90 0.44 -13.03 -5.91
CA TYR A 90 0.47 -14.22 -6.74
C TYR A 90 1.62 -14.14 -7.73
N THR A 91 2.37 -15.23 -7.84
CA THR A 91 3.53 -15.35 -8.72
C THR A 91 3.21 -16.06 -10.04
N SER A 92 1.94 -16.37 -10.29
CA SER A 92 1.46 -16.96 -11.55
C SER A 92 0.17 -16.29 -12.01
N VAL A 93 -0.06 -16.26 -13.32
CA VAL A 93 -1.26 -15.75 -13.98
C VAL A 93 -2.53 -16.47 -13.49
N ASP A 94 -2.42 -17.75 -13.15
CA ASP A 94 -3.55 -18.58 -12.67
C ASP A 94 -3.99 -18.22 -11.25
N ARG A 95 -3.19 -17.43 -10.51
CA ARG A 95 -3.48 -16.93 -9.15
C ARG A 95 -3.90 -18.03 -8.16
N ASN A 96 -3.32 -19.22 -8.31
CA ASN A 96 -3.56 -20.35 -7.43
C ASN A 96 -2.83 -20.18 -6.08
N HIS A 97 -3.36 -20.75 -5.00
CA HIS A 97 -2.76 -20.73 -3.66
C HIS A 97 -1.33 -21.29 -3.63
N LYS A 98 -1.02 -22.28 -4.49
CA LYS A 98 0.34 -22.84 -4.63
C LYS A 98 1.36 -21.84 -5.17
N HIS A 99 0.88 -20.81 -5.86
CA HIS A 99 1.69 -19.71 -6.40
C HIS A 99 1.40 -18.42 -5.65
N SER A 100 1.10 -18.53 -4.35
CA SER A 100 0.94 -17.38 -3.48
C SER A 100 2.24 -17.11 -2.73
N SER A 101 2.53 -15.84 -2.49
CA SER A 101 3.67 -15.39 -1.68
C SER A 101 3.24 -14.25 -0.77
N ASP A 102 4.00 -14.07 0.31
CA ASP A 102 3.68 -13.10 1.35
C ASP A 102 3.88 -11.66 0.86
N VAL A 103 3.08 -10.77 1.46
CA VAL A 103 3.19 -9.34 1.28
C VAL A 103 3.44 -8.68 2.62
N LYS A 104 4.52 -7.89 2.71
CA LYS A 104 4.88 -7.15 3.92
C LYS A 104 4.65 -5.66 3.70
N ILE A 105 3.97 -5.02 4.66
CA ILE A 105 3.83 -3.57 4.67
C ILE A 105 4.78 -2.92 5.66
N SER A 106 5.42 -1.83 5.27
CA SER A 106 6.13 -0.94 6.19
C SER A 106 5.15 -0.03 6.91
N MET A 107 5.44 0.30 8.17
CA MET A 107 4.70 1.35 8.88
C MET A 107 4.70 2.66 8.07
N LEU A 108 3.64 3.46 8.23
CA LEU A 108 3.57 4.81 7.67
C LEU A 108 4.64 5.67 8.32
N VAL A 109 5.51 6.23 7.50
CA VAL A 109 6.56 7.16 7.93
C VAL A 109 6.34 8.51 7.30
N SER A 110 6.70 9.58 8.00
CA SER A 110 6.70 10.93 7.43
C SER A 110 7.57 10.94 6.18
N THR A 111 7.02 11.43 5.07
CA THR A 111 7.73 11.48 3.79
C THR A 111 8.95 12.39 3.92
N ASN A 112 10.12 11.90 3.51
CA ASN A 112 11.36 12.67 3.65
C ASN A 112 11.45 13.82 2.61
N THR A 113 12.38 14.75 2.81
CA THR A 113 12.53 15.94 1.96
C THR A 113 12.81 15.61 0.49
N ALA A 114 13.57 14.56 0.20
CA ALA A 114 13.87 14.15 -1.17
C ALA A 114 12.63 13.63 -1.90
N GLN A 115 11.87 12.74 -1.25
CA GLN A 115 10.61 12.21 -1.77
C GLN A 115 9.58 13.32 -1.96
N LYS A 116 9.50 14.29 -1.04
CA LYS A 116 8.65 15.47 -1.21
C LYS A 116 9.03 16.27 -2.46
N LYS A 117 10.32 16.46 -2.74
CA LYS A 117 10.77 17.14 -3.96
C LYS A 117 10.34 16.40 -5.23
N GLU A 118 10.50 15.08 -5.27
CA GLU A 118 10.05 14.27 -6.41
C GLU A 118 8.52 14.37 -6.61
N MET A 119 7.74 14.37 -5.53
CA MET A 119 6.29 14.59 -5.62
C MET A 119 5.93 15.95 -6.21
N LEU A 120 6.66 17.00 -5.84
CA LEU A 120 6.43 18.36 -6.37
C LEU A 120 6.68 18.45 -7.88
N LEU A 121 7.45 17.52 -8.45
CA LEU A 121 7.67 17.42 -9.89
C LEU A 121 6.50 16.72 -10.62
N ASN A 122 5.62 16.01 -9.92
CA ASN A 122 4.48 15.35 -10.55
C ASN A 122 3.39 16.39 -10.89
N PRO A 123 3.06 16.61 -12.18
CA PRO A 123 2.13 17.66 -12.60
C PRO A 123 0.69 17.40 -12.13
N ILE A 124 0.28 16.14 -12.01
CA ILE A 124 -1.05 15.74 -11.53
C ILE A 124 -1.17 16.11 -10.04
N LEU A 125 -0.18 15.72 -9.22
CA LEU A 125 -0.18 16.07 -7.80
C LEU A 125 -0.11 17.58 -7.60
N ARG A 126 0.72 18.28 -8.37
CA ARG A 126 0.88 19.72 -8.27
C ARG A 126 -0.42 20.46 -8.60
N SER A 127 -1.11 20.07 -9.66
CA SER A 127 -2.38 20.68 -10.08
C SER A 127 -3.54 20.35 -9.14
N TYR A 128 -3.64 19.09 -8.70
CA TYR A 128 -4.74 18.63 -7.85
C TYR A 128 -4.61 19.13 -6.41
N LEU A 129 -3.42 19.00 -5.82
CA LEU A 129 -3.18 19.36 -4.41
C LEU A 129 -2.79 20.83 -4.23
N ARG A 130 -2.61 21.60 -5.33
CA ARG A 130 -2.10 22.99 -5.28
C ARG A 130 -0.84 23.10 -4.42
N MET A 131 0.11 22.18 -4.67
CA MET A 131 1.30 21.99 -3.82
C MET A 131 2.27 23.17 -3.84
N ASP A 132 2.07 24.14 -4.73
CA ASP A 132 2.76 25.41 -4.76
C ASP A 132 2.39 26.33 -3.58
N VAL A 133 1.29 26.06 -2.86
CA VAL A 133 0.76 26.90 -1.77
C VAL A 133 0.91 26.26 -0.38
N LEU A 134 1.20 24.96 -0.29
CA LEU A 134 1.04 24.20 0.97
C LEU A 134 2.37 23.97 1.71
N GLY A 135 2.85 25.02 2.37
CA GLY A 135 3.83 24.89 3.48
C GLY A 135 3.29 24.18 4.73
N GLY A 136 2.01 23.77 4.72
CA GLY A 136 1.31 23.15 5.86
C GLY A 136 0.88 21.69 5.66
N SER A 137 1.09 21.06 4.51
CA SER A 137 0.63 19.68 4.31
C SER A 137 1.60 18.63 4.86
N SER A 138 1.05 17.68 5.61
CA SER A 138 1.77 16.48 6.03
C SER A 138 1.58 15.36 5.02
N TYR A 139 2.68 14.70 4.69
CA TYR A 139 2.74 13.58 3.76
C TYR A 139 3.32 12.37 4.47
N TRP A 140 2.72 11.20 4.24
CA TRP A 140 3.19 9.94 4.78
C TRP A 140 3.35 8.93 3.65
N THR A 141 4.41 8.14 3.77
CA THR A 141 4.72 7.09 2.81
C THR A 141 4.55 5.73 3.47
N SER A 142 3.89 4.81 2.78
CA SER A 142 3.90 3.38 3.11
C SER A 142 4.47 2.60 1.92
N ARG A 143 5.12 1.47 2.21
CA ARG A 143 5.64 0.56 1.19
C ARG A 143 5.08 -0.82 1.40
N VAL A 144 4.60 -1.41 0.32
CA VAL A 144 4.16 -2.79 0.24
C VAL A 144 5.25 -3.55 -0.51
N VAL A 145 5.97 -4.43 0.18
CA VAL A 145 7.06 -5.25 -0.37
C VAL A 145 6.53 -6.64 -0.62
N PHE A 146 6.81 -7.17 -1.80
CA PHE A 146 6.36 -8.49 -2.21
C PHE A 146 7.46 -9.55 -2.05
N GLY A 147 7.07 -10.73 -1.58
CA GLY A 147 7.98 -11.85 -1.42
C GLY A 147 8.59 -11.95 -0.03
N SER A 148 8.79 -13.19 0.41
CA SER A 148 9.51 -13.53 1.63
C SER A 148 10.99 -13.80 1.33
N VAL A 149 11.83 -13.83 2.36
CA VAL A 149 13.25 -14.13 2.16
C VAL A 149 13.39 -15.62 1.86
N GLY A 150 14.01 -15.98 0.74
CA GLY A 150 14.29 -17.37 0.38
C GLY A 150 13.18 -18.09 -0.42
N ASP A 151 12.08 -17.41 -0.76
CA ASP A 151 10.98 -18.01 -1.53
C ASP A 151 11.24 -18.06 -3.06
N GLY A 152 12.38 -17.52 -3.52
CA GLY A 152 12.67 -17.31 -4.95
C GLY A 152 11.84 -16.18 -5.58
N GLY A 153 10.62 -15.99 -5.10
CA GLY A 153 9.74 -14.85 -5.33
C GLY A 153 9.51 -14.59 -6.82
N TYR A 154 9.57 -13.32 -7.19
CA TYR A 154 9.43 -12.87 -8.58
C TYR A 154 10.48 -13.48 -9.52
N ASN A 155 11.70 -13.79 -9.03
CA ASN A 155 12.78 -14.25 -9.90
C ASN A 155 12.53 -15.64 -10.49
N ALA A 156 11.71 -16.46 -9.82
CA ALA A 156 11.39 -17.81 -10.27
C ALA A 156 10.39 -17.81 -11.43
N THR A 157 9.38 -16.93 -11.39
CA THR A 157 8.26 -16.95 -12.34
C THR A 157 8.21 -15.75 -13.27
N ARG A 158 9.01 -14.70 -13.00
CA ARG A 158 8.99 -13.40 -13.69
C ARG A 158 7.62 -12.72 -13.68
N TYR A 159 6.75 -13.11 -12.76
CA TYR A 159 5.38 -12.62 -12.67
C TYR A 159 5.01 -12.27 -11.24
N LEU A 160 4.30 -11.16 -11.08
CA LEU A 160 3.67 -10.77 -9.83
C LEU A 160 2.33 -10.07 -10.08
N TYR A 161 1.32 -10.51 -9.35
CA TYR A 161 0.01 -9.89 -9.26
C TYR A 161 -0.34 -9.58 -7.81
N TRP A 162 -0.78 -8.35 -7.55
CA TRP A 162 -1.31 -7.93 -6.26
C TRP A 162 -2.51 -6.99 -6.46
N VAL A 163 -3.51 -7.10 -5.60
CA VAL A 163 -4.73 -6.30 -5.66
C VAL A 163 -4.95 -5.56 -4.36
N ARG A 164 -5.40 -4.31 -4.46
CA ARG A 164 -5.85 -3.49 -3.34
C ARG A 164 -7.16 -2.78 -3.68
N HIS A 165 -7.91 -2.41 -2.64
CA HIS A 165 -9.10 -1.58 -2.72
C HIS A 165 -8.90 -0.29 -1.95
N THR A 166 -9.46 0.80 -2.44
CA THR A 166 -9.48 2.10 -1.76
C THR A 166 -10.82 2.79 -1.97
N THR A 167 -11.20 3.64 -1.03
CA THR A 167 -12.26 4.65 -1.17
C THR A 167 -11.66 6.05 -1.15
#